data_AF-A0A0R2XAB9-F1
#
_entry.id   AF-A0A0R2XAB9-F1
#
_cell.length_a   1.000
_cell.length_b   1.000
_cell.length_c   1.000
_cell.angle_alpha   90.00
_cell.angle_beta   90.00
_cell.angle_gamma   90.00
#
_symmetry.space_group_name_H-M   'P 1'
#
loop_
_entity.id
_entity.type
_entity.pdbx_description
1 polymer ?
#
loop_
_entity_poly.entity_id
_entity_poly.type
_entity_poly.pdbx_seq_one_letter_code
_entity_poly.pdbx_strand_id
1 'polypeptide(L)' 'GAEAKSIAQVPGSLDAVIDNLERDNDFLTRGGVFTKDLIDTWIDWKRKSEIDYVRLRPHPAEFELYYDI' A
#
# COMPACT_ATOMS: atom_id res chain seq x y z
N GLY A 1 10.82 -14.31 20.18
CA GLY A 1 10.13 -15.19 21.16
C GLY A 1 8.74 -15.51 20.65
N ALA A 2 8.14 -16.63 21.09
CA ALA A 2 6.83 -17.09 20.62
C ALA A 2 5.70 -16.04 20.80
N GLU A 3 5.78 -15.18 21.82
CA GLU A 3 4.83 -14.08 22.08
C GLU A 3 4.84 -12.98 21.02
N ALA A 4 5.95 -12.78 20.30
CA ALA A 4 6.02 -11.76 19.25
C ALA A 4 5.12 -12.12 18.04
N LYS A 5 4.85 -13.42 17.81
CA LYS A 5 4.02 -13.88 16.70
C LYS A 5 2.53 -13.59 16.89
N SER A 6 2.07 -13.38 18.12
CA SER A 6 0.67 -13.09 18.44
C SER A 6 0.31 -11.61 18.33
N ILE A 7 1.28 -10.72 18.10
CA ILE A 7 1.05 -9.28 18.00
C ILE A 7 0.78 -8.93 16.54
N ALA A 8 -0.39 -8.37 16.25
CA ALA A 8 -0.73 -7.87 14.92
C ALA A 8 0.29 -6.81 14.47
N GLN A 9 0.76 -6.93 13.24
CA GLN A 9 1.71 -6.00 12.63
C GLN A 9 0.99 -5.09 11.64
N VAL A 10 1.55 -3.91 11.41
CA VAL A 10 1.11 -3.03 10.33
C VAL A 10 1.44 -3.65 8.96
N PRO A 11 0.69 -3.33 7.88
CA PRO A 11 1.01 -3.84 6.55
C PRO A 11 2.43 -3.43 6.11
N GLY A 12 3.13 -4.35 5.44
CA GLY A 12 4.53 -4.16 5.06
C GLY A 12 4.77 -3.34 3.80
N SER A 13 3.72 -2.87 3.12
CA SER A 13 3.84 -2.08 1.89
C SER A 13 2.71 -1.07 1.76
N LEU A 14 2.97 -0.01 1.00
CA LEU A 14 1.94 0.97 0.65
C LEU A 14 0.78 0.32 -0.11
N ASP A 15 1.07 -0.62 -1.01
CA ASP A 15 0.07 -1.39 -1.77
C ASP A 15 -0.92 -2.11 -0.84
N ALA A 16 -0.40 -2.81 0.18
CA ALA A 16 -1.23 -3.50 1.16
C ALA A 16 -2.04 -2.53 2.05
N VAL A 17 -1.54 -1.31 2.31
CA VAL A 17 -2.32 -0.29 3.02
C VAL A 17 -3.45 0.24 2.14
N ILE A 18 -3.19 0.47 0.84
CA ILE A 18 -4.19 0.95 -0.12
C ILE A 18 -5.29 -0.08 -0.34
N ASP A 19 -4.95 -1.38 -0.42
CA ASP A 19 -5.95 -2.45 -0.51
C ASP A 19 -6.83 -2.54 0.74
N ASN A 20 -6.25 -2.32 1.92
CA ASN A 20 -7.02 -2.29 3.16
C ASN A 20 -7.96 -1.07 3.20
N LEU A 21 -7.50 0.10 2.74
CA LEU A 21 -8.33 1.30 2.62
C LEU A 21 -9.49 1.10 1.63
N GLU A 22 -9.23 0.47 0.48
CA GLU A 22 -10.26 0.16 -0.51
C GLU A 22 -11.32 -0.79 0.07
N ARG A 23 -10.90 -1.78 0.86
CA ARG A 23 -11.78 -2.76 1.48
C ARG A 23 -12.61 -2.23 2.65
N ASP A 24 -12.05 -1.32 3.46
CA ASP A 24 -12.69 -0.81 4.68
C ASP A 24 -12.42 0.68 4.86
N ASN A 25 -13.32 1.51 4.32
CA ASN A 25 -13.29 2.97 4.48
C ASN A 25 -14.63 3.56 4.95
N ASP A 26 -15.61 2.73 5.30
CA ASP A 26 -16.94 3.19 5.73
C ASP A 26 -16.86 4.11 6.95
N PHE A 27 -15.88 3.89 7.83
CA PHE A 27 -15.68 4.74 9.00
C PHE A 27 -15.24 6.17 8.63
N LEU A 28 -14.60 6.36 7.47
CA LEU A 28 -14.17 7.68 6.96
C LEU A 28 -15.32 8.45 6.30
N THR A 29 -16.28 7.75 5.69
CA THR A 29 -17.41 8.38 5.01
C THR A 29 -18.57 8.73 5.96
N ARG A 30 -18.57 8.18 7.18
CA ARG A 30 -19.54 8.51 8.23
C ARG A 30 -19.55 10.02 8.51
N GLY A 31 -20.74 10.61 8.46
CA GLY A 31 -20.94 12.04 8.70
C GLY A 31 -20.46 12.95 7.55
N GLY A 32 -20.09 12.38 6.40
CA GLY A 32 -19.66 13.15 5.23
C GLY A 32 -18.28 13.80 5.38
N VAL A 33 -17.44 13.30 6.30
CA VAL A 33 -16.08 13.82 6.52
C VAL A 33 -15.20 13.59 5.29
N PHE A 34 -15.28 12.40 4.72
CA PHE A 34 -14.70 12.06 3.42
C PHE A 34 -15.80 11.68 2.44
N THR A 35 -15.67 12.13 1.19
CA THR A 35 -16.52 11.66 0.10
C THR A 35 -15.96 10.37 -0.47
N LYS A 36 -16.84 9.51 -1.01
CA LYS A 36 -16.42 8.29 -1.72
C LYS A 36 -15.50 8.62 -2.90
N ASP A 37 -15.83 9.68 -3.65
CA ASP A 37 -15.05 10.16 -4.78
C ASP A 37 -13.62 10.57 -4.40
N LEU A 38 -13.43 11.23 -3.26
CA LEU A 38 -12.11 11.60 -2.75
C LEU A 38 -11.28 10.36 -2.42
N ILE A 39 -11.88 9.37 -1.75
CA ILE A 39 -11.19 8.13 -1.37
C ILE A 39 -10.78 7.35 -2.63
N ASP A 40 -11.69 7.22 -3.60
CA ASP A 40 -11.42 6.51 -4.85
C ASP A 40 -10.31 7.21 -5.65
N THR A 41 -10.39 8.53 -5.78
CA THR A 41 -9.35 9.34 -6.44
C THR A 41 -8.00 9.18 -5.76
N TRP A 42 -7.97 9.14 -4.42
CA TRP A 42 -6.75 8.96 -3.66
C TRP A 42 -6.12 7.59 -3.87
N ILE A 43 -6.92 6.52 -3.81
CA ILE A 43 -6.48 5.14 -4.08
C ILE A 43 -5.86 5.06 -5.48
N ASP A 44 -6.56 5.58 -6.48
CA ASP A 44 -6.10 5.58 -7.88
C ASP A 44 -4.79 6.35 -8.06
N TRP A 45 -4.70 7.54 -7.46
CA TRP A 45 -3.51 8.37 -7.55
C TRP A 45 -2.31 7.70 -6.89
N LYS A 46 -2.48 7.09 -5.70
CA LYS A 46 -1.43 6.36 -5.00
C LYS A 46 -0.95 5.13 -5.77
N ARG A 47 -1.87 4.37 -6.38
CA ARG A 47 -1.53 3.24 -7.25
C ARG A 47 -0.69 3.69 -8.45
N LYS A 48 -1.20 4.65 -9.23
CA LYS A 48 -0.57 5.07 -10.49
C LYS A 48 0.71 5.87 -10.31
N SER A 49 0.74 6.78 -9.33
CA SER A 49 1.80 7.79 -9.22
C SER A 49 2.93 7.39 -8.29
N GLU A 50 2.69 6.50 -7.33
CA GLU A 50 3.69 6.09 -6.33
C GLU A 50 4.02 4.61 -6.45
N ILE A 51 3.02 3.73 -6.33
CA ILE A 51 3.22 2.28 -6.32
C ILE A 51 3.74 1.80 -7.67
N ASP A 52 3.01 2.08 -8.75
CA ASP A 52 3.40 1.68 -10.11
C ASP A 52 4.69 2.34 -10.54
N TYR A 53 4.88 3.61 -10.17
CA TYR A 53 6.12 4.31 -10.44
C TYR A 53 7.28 3.44 -9.94
N VAL A 54 7.31 3.05 -8.66
CA VAL A 54 8.42 2.27 -8.09
C VAL A 54 8.46 0.84 -8.64
N ARG A 55 7.31 0.15 -8.68
CA ARG A 55 7.20 -1.26 -9.06
C ARG A 55 7.67 -1.56 -10.49
N LEU A 56 7.51 -0.61 -11.42
CA LEU A 56 7.86 -0.79 -12.83
C LEU A 56 9.33 -0.47 -13.15
N ARG A 57 10.14 -0.12 -12.14
CA ARG A 57 11.55 0.23 -12.33
C ARG A 57 12.44 -0.73 -11.54
N PRO A 58 13.46 -1.34 -12.18
CA PRO A 58 14.41 -2.18 -11.48
C PRO A 58 15.08 -1.42 -10.33
N HIS A 59 15.10 -2.00 -9.14
CA HIS A 59 15.81 -1.44 -8.01
C HIS A 59 17.32 -1.73 -8.15
N PRO A 60 18.25 -0.80 -7.84
CA PRO A 60 19.68 -1.03 -7.98
C PRO A 60 20.20 -2.31 -7.29
N ALA A 61 19.64 -2.66 -6.13
CA ALA A 61 19.97 -3.91 -5.44
C ALA A 61 19.67 -5.18 -6.25
N GLU A 62 18.74 -5.12 -7.23
CA GLU A 62 18.47 -6.24 -8.13
C GLU A 62 19.68 -6.55 -9.03
N PHE A 63 20.52 -5.57 -9.35
CA PHE A 63 21.77 -5.83 -10.08
C PHE A 63 22.72 -6.70 -9.24
N GLU A 64 22.90 -6.38 -7.96
CA GLU A 64 23.73 -7.20 -7.06
C GLU A 64 23.19 -8.63 -6.91
N LEU A 65 21.87 -8.80 -6.99
CA LEU A 65 21.22 -10.10 -6.84
C LEU A 65 21.27 -10.95 -8.11
N TYR A 66 21.21 -10.34 -9.30
CA TYR A 66 20.91 -11.07 -10.54
C TYR A 66 21.93 -10.87 -11.68
N TYR A 67 22.86 -9.92 -11.58
CA TYR A 67 23.76 -9.59 -12.70
C TYR A 67 24.86 -10.64 -12.93
N ASP A 68 25.39 -11.26 -11.87
CA ASP A 68 26.48 -12.25 -11.93
C ASP A 68 25.97 -13.71 -11.85
N ILE A 69 24.67 -13.94 -12.05
CA ILE A 69 24.09 -15.30 -12.14
C ILE A 69 24.33 -15.90 -13.54
#